data_AF-A0A9X2YV80-F1
#
_entry.id   AF-A0A9X2YV80-F1
#
_cell.length_a   1.000
_cell.length_b   1.000
_cell.length_c   1.000
_cell.angle_alpha   90.00
_cell.angle_beta   90.00
_cell.angle_gamma   90.00
#
_symmetry.space_group_name_H-M   'P 1'
#
loop_
_entity.id
_entity.type
_entity.pdbx_description
1 polymer ?
#
loop_
_entity_poly.entity_id
_entity_poly.type
_entity_poly.pdbx_seq_one_letter_code
_entity_poly.pdbx_strand_id
1 'polypeptide(L)'
;MSPGIAAVLGSKPEALITAAGQVVESVSNVDVQIASGRTQFADLDTKWNGTAAESAQVSGAEMIGDQVIYRDKLSALEKQLNHYGGSLRDIRKELSDLVTSGEAGYFDISDDGTVTPGWRLLAWGALSPRNAMEVNIRRLQLQTKIQTALDKFDAADKAAAGAIRTANRG
;
A
#
# COMPACT_ATOMS: atom_id res chain seq x y z
N MET A 1 -12.50 0.82 14.09
CA MET A 1 -13.71 0.36 13.40
C MET A 1 -13.26 -0.05 12.02
N SER A 2 -13.51 -1.30 11.60
CA SER A 2 -13.11 -1.79 10.27
C SER A 2 -13.94 -1.07 9.20
N PRO A 3 -13.37 -0.78 8.01
CA PRO A 3 -14.09 -0.13 6.93
C PRO A 3 -15.19 -1.04 6.38
N GLY A 4 -16.24 -0.44 5.81
CA GLY A 4 -17.28 -1.17 5.09
C GLY A 4 -16.83 -1.64 3.70
N ILE A 5 -17.55 -2.59 3.12
CA ILE A 5 -17.28 -3.16 1.79
C ILE A 5 -17.19 -2.08 0.73
N ALA A 6 -18.15 -1.14 0.66
CA ALA A 6 -18.17 -0.06 -0.31
C ALA A 6 -16.93 0.85 -0.19
N ALA A 7 -16.48 1.11 1.04
CA ALA A 7 -15.27 1.90 1.27
C ALA A 7 -14.02 1.18 0.77
N VAL A 8 -13.89 -0.13 1.03
CA VAL A 8 -12.75 -0.94 0.53
C VAL A 8 -12.78 -1.05 -0.98
N LEU A 9 -13.93 -1.33 -1.59
CA LEU A 9 -14.05 -1.47 -3.05
C LEU A 9 -13.86 -0.14 -3.78
N GLY A 10 -14.23 0.99 -3.14
CA GLY A 10 -14.01 2.34 -3.63
C GLY A 10 -12.59 2.89 -3.38
N SER A 11 -11.75 2.16 -2.64
CA SER A 11 -10.36 2.55 -2.40
C SER A 11 -9.52 2.52 -3.68
N LYS A 12 -8.42 3.29 -3.69
CA LYS A 12 -7.53 3.47 -4.85
C LYS A 12 -6.07 3.09 -4.51
N PRO A 13 -5.79 1.82 -4.19
CA PRO A 13 -4.43 1.38 -3.86
C PRO A 13 -3.42 1.61 -4.99
N GLU A 14 -3.90 1.67 -6.24
CA GLU A 14 -3.11 1.99 -7.42
C GLU A 14 -2.51 3.41 -7.37
N ALA A 15 -3.12 4.34 -6.62
CA ALA A 15 -2.56 5.67 -6.41
C ALA A 15 -1.25 5.61 -5.62
N LEU A 16 -1.10 4.68 -4.67
CA LEU A 16 0.15 4.47 -3.93
C LEU A 16 1.23 3.90 -4.85
N ILE A 17 0.87 2.94 -5.71
CA ILE A 17 1.80 2.36 -6.71
C ILE A 17 2.24 3.44 -7.71
N THR A 18 1.32 4.29 -8.16
CA THR A 18 1.63 5.42 -9.04
C THR A 18 2.56 6.42 -8.36
N ALA A 19 2.30 6.76 -7.10
CA ALA A 19 3.16 7.63 -6.32
C ALA A 19 4.56 7.01 -6.12
N ALA A 20 4.66 5.69 -5.93
CA ALA A 20 5.96 5.00 -5.90
C ALA A 20 6.75 5.24 -7.20
N GLY A 21 6.09 5.15 -8.36
CA GLY A 21 6.70 5.47 -9.65
C GLY A 21 7.23 6.90 -9.75
N GLN A 22 6.49 7.89 -9.24
CA GLN A 22 6.94 9.29 -9.18
C GLN A 22 8.15 9.49 -8.25
N VAL A 23 8.23 8.70 -7.17
CA VAL A 23 9.39 8.72 -6.27
C VAL A 23 10.61 8.13 -6.97
N VAL A 24 10.47 7.08 -7.79
CA VAL A 24 11.58 6.54 -8.61
C VAL A 24 12.16 7.62 -9.54
N GLU A 25 11.32 8.40 -10.20
CA GLU A 25 11.77 9.52 -11.05
C GLU A 25 12.56 10.56 -10.24
N SER A 26 12.08 10.86 -9.03
CA SER A 26 12.76 11.80 -8.11
C SER A 26 14.12 11.26 -7.66
N VAL A 27 14.21 9.96 -7.33
CA VAL A 27 15.48 9.29 -7.00
C VAL A 27 16.46 9.40 -8.17
N SER A 28 16.01 9.11 -9.39
CA SER A 28 16.86 9.19 -10.58
C SER A 28 17.38 10.61 -10.82
N ASN A 29 16.56 11.63 -10.59
CA ASN A 29 16.98 13.03 -10.71
C ASN A 29 18.05 13.39 -9.66
N VAL A 30 17.92 12.92 -8.43
CA VAL A 30 18.93 13.15 -7.38
C VAL A 30 20.23 12.41 -7.71
N ASP A 31 20.18 11.18 -8.22
CA ASP A 31 21.37 10.44 -8.65
C ASP A 31 22.15 11.20 -9.75
N VAL A 32 21.45 11.81 -10.71
CA VAL A 32 22.06 12.67 -11.74
C VAL A 32 22.73 13.90 -11.12
N GLN A 33 22.09 14.55 -10.15
CA GLN A 33 22.65 15.71 -9.45
C GLN A 33 23.91 15.35 -8.65
N ILE A 34 23.88 14.22 -7.93
CA ILE A 34 25.04 13.69 -7.19
C ILE A 34 26.20 13.41 -8.14
N ALA A 35 25.93 12.74 -9.26
CA ALA A 35 26.95 12.42 -10.25
C ALA A 35 27.56 13.70 -10.85
N SER A 36 26.73 14.67 -11.23
CA SER A 36 27.19 15.95 -11.75
C SER A 36 28.03 16.73 -10.73
N GLY A 37 27.58 16.79 -9.46
CA GLY A 37 28.31 17.43 -8.37
C GLY A 37 29.68 16.81 -8.16
N ARG A 38 29.76 15.47 -8.10
CA ARG A 38 31.04 14.75 -7.98
C ARG A 38 32.01 15.07 -9.11
N THR A 39 31.53 15.11 -10.35
CA THR A 39 32.38 15.49 -11.50
C THR A 39 32.87 16.93 -11.40
N GLN A 40 32.00 17.87 -11.06
CA GLN A 40 32.38 19.28 -10.92
C GLN A 40 33.42 19.49 -9.81
N PHE A 41 33.28 18.81 -8.67
CA PHE A 41 34.27 18.89 -7.59
C PHE A 41 35.60 18.25 -7.96
N ALA A 42 35.60 17.12 -8.67
CA ALA A 42 36.83 16.52 -9.19
C ALA A 42 37.55 17.46 -10.18
N ASP A 43 36.80 18.14 -11.05
CA ASP A 43 37.37 19.12 -11.98
C ASP A 43 37.96 20.35 -11.26
N LEU A 44 37.30 20.82 -10.19
CA LEU A 44 37.79 21.92 -9.36
C LEU A 44 39.07 21.55 -8.61
N ASP A 45 39.16 20.34 -8.06
CA ASP A 45 40.34 19.83 -7.36
C ASP A 45 41.59 19.86 -8.27
N THR A 46 41.44 19.48 -9.55
CA THR A 46 42.58 19.50 -10.48
C THR A 46 43.09 20.90 -10.84
N LYS A 47 42.28 21.95 -10.65
CA LYS A 47 42.54 23.32 -11.16
C LYS A 47 42.73 24.35 -10.06
N TRP A 48 42.27 24.08 -8.84
CA TRP A 48 42.25 25.04 -7.74
C TRP A 48 42.80 24.41 -6.47
N ASN A 49 43.94 24.92 -6.00
CA ASN A 49 44.68 24.41 -4.85
C ASN A 49 44.80 25.47 -3.74
N GLY A 50 44.91 25.01 -2.49
CA GLY A 50 45.11 25.83 -1.28
C GLY A 50 43.99 25.71 -0.26
N THR A 51 44.15 26.31 0.92
CA THR A 51 43.25 26.13 2.08
C THR A 51 41.77 26.48 1.80
N ALA A 52 41.52 27.44 0.91
CA ALA A 52 40.16 27.78 0.48
C ALA A 52 39.53 26.67 -0.40
N ALA A 53 40.33 26.03 -1.25
CA ALA A 53 39.89 24.89 -2.06
C ALA A 53 39.60 23.66 -1.19
N GLU A 54 40.47 23.37 -0.22
CA GLU A 54 40.26 22.30 0.77
C GLU A 54 38.95 22.49 1.55
N SER A 55 38.70 23.72 2.03
CA SER A 55 37.46 24.04 2.75
C SER A 55 36.22 23.88 1.85
N ALA A 56 36.31 24.28 0.59
CA ALA A 56 35.23 24.11 -0.38
C ALA A 56 34.96 22.63 -0.72
N GLN A 57 36.00 21.80 -0.77
CA GLN A 57 35.87 20.35 -0.98
C GLN A 57 35.17 19.66 0.18
N VAL A 58 35.52 20.02 1.43
CA VAL A 58 34.86 19.48 2.62
C VAL A 58 33.37 19.82 2.59
N SER A 59 33.04 21.09 2.37
CA SER A 59 31.63 21.52 2.29
C SER A 59 30.88 20.86 1.12
N GLY A 60 31.53 20.70 -0.04
CA GLY A 60 30.97 19.99 -1.17
C GLY A 60 30.70 18.51 -0.91
N ALA A 61 31.62 17.84 -0.21
CA ALA A 61 31.46 16.45 0.19
C ALA A 61 30.30 16.28 1.19
N GLU A 62 30.14 17.20 2.14
CA GLU A 62 29.00 17.24 3.06
C GLU A 62 27.67 17.40 2.31
N MET A 63 27.59 18.36 1.37
CA MET A 63 26.39 18.56 0.56
C MET A 63 26.03 17.31 -0.28
N ILE A 64 27.02 16.64 -0.88
CA ILE A 64 26.80 15.39 -1.60
C ILE A 64 26.35 14.29 -0.63
N GLY A 65 26.90 14.23 0.57
CA GLY A 65 26.47 13.33 1.63
C GLY A 65 24.99 13.50 1.98
N ASP A 66 24.55 14.75 2.15
CA ASP A 66 23.14 15.07 2.41
C ASP A 66 22.22 14.66 1.26
N GLN A 67 22.66 14.84 0.01
CA GLN A 67 21.91 14.37 -1.17
C GLN A 67 21.79 12.85 -1.22
N VAL A 68 22.85 12.12 -0.89
CA VAL A 68 22.82 10.64 -0.80
C VAL A 68 21.84 10.18 0.27
N ILE A 69 21.87 10.81 1.45
CA ILE A 69 20.91 10.53 2.54
C ILE A 69 19.47 10.78 2.07
N TYR A 70 19.23 11.90 1.39
CA TYR A 70 17.90 12.22 0.84
C TYR A 70 17.43 11.20 -0.21
N ARG A 71 18.32 10.80 -1.13
CA ARG A 71 18.07 9.76 -2.13
C ARG A 71 17.68 8.44 -1.48
N ASP A 72 18.39 8.04 -0.41
CA ASP A 72 18.11 6.81 0.33
C ASP A 72 16.74 6.85 1.02
N LYS A 73 16.33 8.00 1.56
CA LYS A 73 15.00 8.21 2.14
C LYS A 73 13.89 8.07 1.09
N LEU A 74 14.07 8.69 -0.07
CA LEU A 74 13.13 8.54 -1.19
C LEU A 74 13.02 7.07 -1.63
N SER A 75 14.16 6.37 -1.71
CA SER A 75 14.18 4.94 -2.05
C SER A 75 13.47 4.08 -1.00
N ALA A 76 13.56 4.43 0.28
CA ALA A 76 12.82 3.75 1.33
C ALA A 76 11.30 4.02 1.20
N LEU A 77 10.90 5.26 0.92
CA LEU A 77 9.50 5.64 0.72
C LEU A 77 8.89 4.90 -0.47
N GLU A 78 9.58 4.84 -1.61
CA GLU A 78 9.15 4.10 -2.81
C GLU A 78 8.79 2.65 -2.47
N LYS A 79 9.70 1.94 -1.77
CA LYS A 79 9.49 0.54 -1.39
C LYS A 79 8.25 0.35 -0.53
N GLN A 80 8.02 1.26 0.43
CA GLN A 80 6.84 1.20 1.29
C GLN A 80 5.56 1.45 0.48
N LEU A 81 5.53 2.48 -0.37
CA LEU A 81 4.38 2.80 -1.21
C LEU A 81 4.02 1.65 -2.15
N ASN A 82 5.01 1.03 -2.78
CA ASN A 82 4.84 -0.08 -3.70
C ASN A 82 4.34 -1.34 -2.96
N HIS A 83 4.98 -1.68 -1.83
CA HIS A 83 4.60 -2.82 -1.00
C HIS A 83 3.16 -2.73 -0.49
N TYR A 84 2.80 -1.62 0.16
CA TYR A 84 1.47 -1.46 0.73
C TYR A 84 0.40 -1.22 -0.34
N GLY A 85 0.73 -0.50 -1.42
CA GLY A 85 -0.16 -0.36 -2.58
C GLY A 85 -0.51 -1.72 -3.19
N GLY A 86 0.48 -2.60 -3.36
CA GLY A 86 0.26 -3.97 -3.83
C GLY A 86 -0.63 -4.78 -2.87
N SER A 87 -0.30 -4.77 -1.56
CA SER A 87 -1.07 -5.51 -0.56
C SER A 87 -2.53 -5.06 -0.48
N LEU A 88 -2.80 -3.76 -0.45
CA LEU A 88 -4.15 -3.21 -0.41
C LEU A 88 -4.94 -3.54 -1.69
N ARG A 89 -4.29 -3.51 -2.86
CA ARG A 89 -4.90 -3.92 -4.15
C ARG A 89 -5.32 -5.38 -4.12
N ASP A 90 -4.45 -6.25 -3.64
CA ASP A 90 -4.71 -7.69 -3.63
C ASP A 90 -5.84 -8.04 -2.64
N ILE A 91 -5.87 -7.41 -1.46
CA ILE A 91 -6.98 -7.57 -0.49
C ILE A 91 -8.30 -7.02 -1.05
N ARG A 92 -8.27 -5.84 -1.68
CA ARG A 92 -9.45 -5.26 -2.35
C ARG A 92 -9.99 -6.21 -3.42
N LYS A 93 -9.10 -6.84 -4.19
CA LYS A 93 -9.48 -7.84 -5.19
C LYS A 93 -10.08 -9.09 -4.52
N GLU A 94 -9.46 -9.62 -3.46
CA GLU A 94 -10.00 -10.75 -2.68
C GLU A 94 -11.43 -10.46 -2.21
N LEU A 95 -11.67 -9.27 -1.63
CA LEU A 95 -13.00 -8.86 -1.19
C LEU A 95 -13.98 -8.75 -2.35
N SER A 96 -13.57 -8.14 -3.47
CA SER A 96 -14.39 -8.03 -4.68
C SER A 96 -14.79 -9.41 -5.20
N ASP A 97 -13.85 -10.34 -5.28
CA ASP A 97 -14.08 -11.70 -5.76
C ASP A 97 -15.01 -12.48 -4.81
N LEU A 98 -14.93 -12.23 -3.48
CA LEU A 98 -15.85 -12.81 -2.50
C LEU A 98 -17.29 -12.31 -2.68
N VAL A 99 -17.51 -10.99 -2.75
CA VAL A 99 -18.86 -10.39 -2.80
C VAL A 99 -19.52 -10.54 -4.18
N THR A 100 -18.74 -10.81 -5.22
CA THR A 100 -19.25 -11.08 -6.58
C THR A 100 -19.27 -12.57 -6.93
N SER A 101 -18.89 -13.45 -6.00
CA SER A 101 -18.91 -14.89 -6.21
C SER A 101 -20.32 -15.42 -6.48
N GLY A 102 -20.42 -16.54 -7.20
CA GLY A 102 -21.71 -17.19 -7.45
C GLY A 102 -22.43 -17.62 -6.16
N GLU A 103 -21.68 -17.93 -5.09
CA GLU A 103 -22.25 -18.22 -3.78
C GLU A 103 -22.84 -16.95 -3.13
N ALA A 104 -22.12 -15.82 -3.19
CA ALA A 104 -22.59 -14.54 -2.67
C ALA A 104 -23.93 -14.11 -3.30
N GLY A 105 -24.19 -14.47 -4.55
CA GLY A 105 -25.48 -14.19 -5.22
C GLY A 105 -26.73 -14.83 -4.58
N TYR A 106 -26.56 -15.75 -3.63
CA TYR A 106 -27.66 -16.35 -2.87
C TYR A 106 -27.89 -15.71 -1.50
N PHE A 107 -27.00 -14.80 -1.08
CA PHE A 107 -27.04 -14.11 0.20
C PHE A 107 -27.25 -12.61 0.01
N ASP A 108 -27.90 -12.00 0.99
CA ASP A 108 -27.91 -10.55 1.14
C ASP A 108 -26.70 -10.17 2.00
N ILE A 109 -25.83 -9.30 1.48
CA ILE A 109 -24.59 -8.88 2.12
C ILE A 109 -24.68 -7.39 2.44
N SER A 110 -24.59 -7.06 3.72
CA SER A 110 -24.55 -5.68 4.21
C SER A 110 -23.14 -5.09 4.09
N ASP A 111 -23.06 -3.76 4.07
CA ASP A 111 -21.79 -3.02 3.94
C ASP A 111 -20.81 -3.32 5.10
N ASP A 112 -21.30 -3.66 6.28
CA ASP A 112 -20.50 -4.07 7.44
C ASP A 112 -19.96 -5.50 7.36
N GLY A 113 -20.23 -6.21 6.27
CA GLY A 113 -19.85 -7.61 6.08
C GLY A 113 -20.80 -8.62 6.72
N THR A 114 -21.92 -8.20 7.29
CA THR A 114 -22.98 -9.11 7.76
C THR A 114 -23.64 -9.82 6.58
N VAL A 115 -23.79 -11.14 6.68
CA VAL A 115 -24.38 -11.99 5.63
C VAL A 115 -25.66 -12.62 6.14
N THR A 116 -26.75 -12.42 5.40
CA THR A 116 -28.06 -13.05 5.66
C THR A 116 -28.51 -13.88 4.46
N PRO A 117 -29.19 -15.02 4.66
CA PRO A 117 -29.67 -15.83 3.54
C PRO A 117 -30.75 -15.09 2.75
N GLY A 118 -30.61 -15.05 1.42
CA GLY A 118 -31.66 -14.52 0.55
C GLY A 118 -32.86 -15.45 0.46
N TRP A 119 -33.95 -14.96 -0.14
CA TRP A 119 -35.23 -15.68 -0.18
C TRP A 119 -35.16 -17.12 -0.72
N ARG A 120 -34.29 -17.38 -1.71
CA ARG A 120 -34.11 -18.72 -2.29
C ARG A 120 -33.52 -19.70 -1.27
N LEU A 121 -32.52 -19.28 -0.52
CA LEU A 121 -31.91 -20.10 0.53
C LEU A 121 -32.85 -20.28 1.72
N LEU A 122 -33.63 -19.26 2.07
CA LEU A 122 -34.65 -19.37 3.11
C LEU A 122 -35.71 -20.41 2.73
N ALA A 123 -36.22 -20.37 1.49
CA ALA A 123 -37.19 -21.34 0.99
C ALA A 123 -36.62 -22.77 1.00
N TRP A 124 -35.37 -22.95 0.54
CA TRP A 124 -34.70 -24.26 0.55
C TRP A 124 -34.40 -24.78 1.97
N GLY A 125 -33.98 -23.89 2.86
CA GLY A 125 -33.70 -24.18 4.26
C GLY A 125 -34.94 -24.62 5.03
N ALA A 126 -36.11 -24.06 4.71
CA ALA A 126 -37.38 -24.42 5.33
C ALA A 126 -37.85 -25.87 5.03
N LEU A 127 -37.30 -26.51 3.98
CA LEU A 127 -37.68 -27.87 3.60
C LEU A 127 -37.22 -28.94 4.60
N SER A 128 -36.13 -28.70 5.34
CA SER A 128 -35.68 -29.62 6.39
C SER A 128 -34.70 -28.96 7.37
N PRO A 129 -34.63 -29.41 8.64
CA PRO A 129 -33.66 -28.90 9.61
C PRO A 129 -32.19 -29.03 9.14
N ARG A 130 -31.88 -30.09 8.40
CA ARG A 130 -30.56 -30.30 7.79
C ARG A 130 -30.20 -29.19 6.80
N ASN A 131 -31.14 -28.82 5.92
CA ASN A 131 -30.91 -27.75 4.95
C ASN A 131 -30.75 -26.40 5.64
N ALA A 132 -31.56 -26.11 6.66
CA ALA A 132 -31.41 -24.89 7.47
C ALA A 132 -30.03 -24.80 8.11
N MET A 133 -29.51 -25.91 8.63
CA MET A 133 -28.15 -25.97 9.19
C MET A 133 -27.09 -25.72 8.12
N GLU A 134 -27.22 -26.32 6.93
CA GLU A 134 -26.32 -26.11 5.80
C GLU A 134 -26.28 -24.64 5.35
N VAL A 135 -27.45 -23.98 5.24
CA VAL A 135 -27.53 -22.54 4.93
C VAL A 135 -26.76 -21.72 5.96
N ASN A 136 -26.94 -22.03 7.25
CA ASN A 136 -26.27 -21.31 8.33
C ASN A 136 -24.75 -21.50 8.30
N ILE A 137 -24.25 -22.70 8.00
CA ILE A 137 -22.81 -22.97 7.87
C ILE A 137 -22.22 -22.14 6.72
N ARG A 138 -22.84 -22.16 5.55
CA ARG A 138 -22.39 -21.39 4.38
C ARG A 138 -22.41 -19.89 4.64
N ARG A 139 -23.48 -19.40 5.25
CA ARG A 139 -23.64 -18.00 5.69
C ARG A 139 -22.47 -17.58 6.59
N LEU A 140 -22.17 -18.38 7.61
CA LEU A 140 -21.08 -18.12 8.55
C LEU A 140 -19.73 -18.12 7.84
N GLN A 141 -19.47 -19.09 6.97
CA GLN A 141 -18.22 -19.16 6.21
C GLN A 141 -18.00 -17.94 5.33
N LEU A 142 -19.02 -17.51 4.57
CA LEU A 142 -18.93 -16.32 3.73
C LEU A 142 -18.74 -15.06 4.57
N GLN A 143 -19.52 -14.90 5.64
CA GLN A 143 -19.39 -13.78 6.57
C GLN A 143 -17.97 -13.69 7.15
N THR A 144 -17.44 -14.80 7.66
CA THR A 144 -16.08 -14.83 8.22
C THR A 144 -15.03 -14.45 7.19
N LYS A 145 -15.14 -14.94 5.95
CA LYS A 145 -14.20 -14.56 4.88
C LYS A 145 -14.25 -13.06 4.57
N ILE A 146 -15.44 -12.49 4.44
CA ILE A 146 -15.64 -11.06 4.17
C ILE A 146 -15.07 -10.23 5.33
N GLN A 147 -15.46 -10.53 6.56
CA GLN A 147 -14.97 -9.81 7.75
C GLN A 147 -13.45 -9.90 7.88
N THR A 148 -12.88 -11.08 7.62
CA THR A 148 -11.41 -11.26 7.61
C THR A 148 -10.74 -10.37 6.56
N ALA A 149 -11.31 -10.26 5.35
CA ALA A 149 -10.77 -9.39 4.32
C ALA A 149 -10.85 -7.89 4.72
N LEU A 150 -11.95 -7.46 5.33
CA LEU A 150 -12.11 -6.09 5.85
C LEU A 150 -11.09 -5.78 6.95
N ASP A 151 -10.88 -6.71 7.88
CA ASP A 151 -9.91 -6.54 8.98
C ASP A 151 -8.46 -6.53 8.46
N LYS A 152 -8.13 -7.39 7.49
CA LYS A 152 -6.83 -7.36 6.80
C LYS A 152 -6.61 -6.02 6.11
N PHE A 153 -7.64 -5.47 5.46
CA PHE A 153 -7.55 -4.17 4.80
C PHE A 153 -7.30 -3.04 5.81
N ASP A 154 -8.06 -2.99 6.90
CA ASP A 154 -7.87 -2.00 7.98
C ASP A 154 -6.46 -2.06 8.58
N ALA A 155 -5.95 -3.27 8.82
CA ALA A 155 -4.61 -3.47 9.33
C ALA A 155 -3.54 -3.01 8.33
N ALA A 156 -3.69 -3.36 7.05
CA ALA A 156 -2.76 -2.96 5.99
C ALA A 156 -2.78 -1.44 5.77
N ASP A 157 -3.94 -0.80 5.80
CA ASP A 157 -4.09 0.65 5.63
C ASP A 157 -3.41 1.43 6.78
N LYS A 158 -3.64 0.99 8.02
CA LYS A 158 -2.96 1.56 9.20
C LYS A 158 -1.45 1.36 9.15
N ALA A 159 -1.00 0.18 8.73
CA ALA A 159 0.43 -0.10 8.57
C ALA A 159 1.05 0.79 7.49
N ALA A 160 0.38 0.96 6.34
CA ALA A 160 0.80 1.85 5.26
C ALA A 160 0.92 3.29 5.75
N ALA A 161 -0.10 3.81 6.43
CA ALA A 161 -0.10 5.16 6.98
C ALA A 161 1.02 5.35 8.02
N GLY A 162 1.32 4.33 8.83
CA GLY A 162 2.44 4.33 9.76
C GLY A 162 3.79 4.37 9.05
N ALA A 163 4.01 3.51 8.06
CA ALA A 163 5.26 3.41 7.32
C ALA A 163 5.57 4.68 6.52
N ILE A 164 4.57 5.28 5.86
CA ILE A 164 4.73 6.55 5.14
C ILE A 164 5.12 7.67 6.10
N ARG A 165 4.52 7.75 7.28
CA ARG A 165 4.89 8.75 8.30
C ARG A 165 6.32 8.57 8.80
N THR A 166 6.77 7.33 8.99
CA THR A 166 8.14 7.04 9.41
C THR A 166 9.14 7.39 8.32
N ALA A 167 8.85 7.03 7.06
CA ALA A 167 9.69 7.36 5.92
C ALA A 167 9.84 8.88 5.70
N ASN A 168 8.84 9.68 6.09
CA ASN A 168 8.89 11.14 6.02
C ASN A 168 9.60 11.81 7.21
N ARG A 169 9.84 11.09 8.32
CA ARG A 169 10.49 11.61 9.54
C ARG A 169 11.96 11.21 9.67
N GLY A 170 12.34 10.09 9.04
CA GLY A 170 13.74 9.63 8.97
C GLY A 170 14.56 10.54 8.11
#